data_AF-A0A3P1WWK4-F1
#
_entry.id   AF-A0A3P1WWK4-F1
#
_cell.length_a   1.000
_cell.length_b   1.000
_cell.length_c   1.000
_cell.angle_alpha   90.00
_cell.angle_beta   90.00
_cell.angle_gamma   90.00
#
_symmetry.space_group_name_H-M   'P 1'
#
loop_
_entity.id
_entity.type
_entity.pdbx_description
1 polymer ?
#
loop_
_entity_poly.entity_id
_entity_poly.type
_entity_poly.pdbx_seq_one_letter_code
_entity_poly.pdbx_strand_id
1 'polypeptide(L)'
;RKAWYQSERERLKFEQETAQLIPASDVRREFAIWAKAVVQVLETLPDILERDCGLQPAAVSRVQSIIDDLRDQIALRVTEAGADDEEELQQEE
;
A
#
# COMPACT_ATOMS: atom_id res chain seq x y z
N ARG A 1 30.29 -24.74 14.91
CA ARG A 1 30.07 -23.44 14.22
C ARG A 1 29.41 -23.65 12.85
N LYS A 2 30.01 -24.41 11.91
CA LYS A 2 29.41 -24.68 10.57
C LYS A 2 27.98 -25.26 10.61
N ALA A 3 27.73 -26.25 11.47
CA ALA A 3 26.41 -26.88 11.61
C ALA A 3 25.32 -25.90 12.07
N TRP A 4 25.67 -24.94 12.93
CA TRP A 4 24.74 -23.90 13.39
C TRP A 4 24.38 -22.95 12.25
N TYR A 5 25.36 -22.41 11.51
CA TYR A 5 25.10 -21.55 10.35
C TYR A 5 24.30 -22.25 9.25
N GLN A 6 24.52 -23.56 9.07
CA GLN A 6 23.75 -24.35 8.12
C GLN A 6 22.30 -24.50 8.58
N SER A 7 22.09 -24.89 9.84
CA SER A 7 20.75 -25.00 10.43
C SER A 7 19.99 -23.67 10.39
N GLU A 8 20.67 -22.55 10.63
CA GLU A 8 20.06 -21.23 10.64
C GLU A 8 19.59 -20.81 9.23
N ARG A 9 20.40 -21.10 8.21
CA ARG A 9 20.01 -20.86 6.81
C ARG A 9 18.84 -21.74 6.38
N GLU A 10 18.83 -23.00 6.81
CA GLU A 10 17.73 -23.92 6.52
C GLU A 10 16.44 -23.47 7.20
N ARG A 11 16.51 -22.95 8.44
CA ARG A 11 15.38 -22.32 9.14
C ARG A 11 14.81 -21.14 8.36
N LEU A 12 15.65 -20.16 7.98
CA LEU A 12 15.19 -18.99 7.22
C LEU A 12 14.57 -19.38 5.88
N LYS A 13 15.12 -20.40 5.21
CA LYS A 13 14.56 -20.92 3.97
C LYS A 13 13.20 -21.57 4.19
N PHE A 14 13.04 -22.37 5.24
CA PHE A 14 11.75 -22.97 5.61
C PHE A 14 10.70 -21.89 5.95
N GLU A 15 11.09 -20.84 6.67
CA GLU A 15 10.21 -19.72 7.00
C GLU A 15 9.78 -18.96 5.74
N GLN A 16 10.66 -18.79 4.76
CA GLN A 16 10.29 -18.22 3.45
C GLN A 16 9.34 -19.13 2.66
N GLU A 17 9.63 -20.43 2.60
CA GLU A 17 8.79 -21.41 1.89
C GLU A 17 7.39 -21.54 2.49
N THR A 18 7.26 -21.36 3.80
CA THR A 18 5.98 -21.35 4.52
C THR A 18 5.33 -19.96 4.63
N ALA A 19 5.92 -18.95 4.00
CA ALA A 19 5.50 -17.55 4.06
C ALA A 19 5.43 -16.95 5.48
N GLN A 20 6.15 -17.53 6.44
CA GLN A 20 6.36 -16.96 7.77
C GLN A 20 7.38 -15.81 7.72
N LEU A 21 8.31 -15.84 6.77
CA LEU A 21 9.25 -14.76 6.47
C LEU A 21 9.06 -14.29 5.03
N ILE A 22 8.56 -13.08 4.86
CA ILE A 22 8.28 -12.52 3.53
C ILE A 22 9.36 -11.48 3.19
N PRO A 23 10.00 -11.55 2.02
CA PRO A 23 10.90 -10.50 1.57
C PRO A 23 10.17 -9.15 1.49
N ALA A 24 10.80 -8.09 2.01
CA ALA A 24 10.22 -6.75 2.00
C ALA A 24 9.86 -6.26 0.58
N SER A 25 10.57 -6.70 -0.45
CA SER A 25 10.26 -6.39 -1.85
C SER A 25 8.92 -6.98 -2.32
N ASP A 26 8.58 -8.17 -1.83
CA ASP A 26 7.31 -8.83 -2.17
C ASP A 26 6.15 -8.13 -1.49
N VAL A 27 6.29 -7.81 -0.19
CA VAL A 27 5.30 -7.00 0.54
C VAL A 27 5.06 -5.67 -0.16
N ARG A 28 6.13 -4.91 -0.47
CA ARG A 28 6.02 -3.63 -1.19
C ARG A 28 5.29 -3.77 -2.52
N ARG A 29 5.59 -4.82 -3.29
CA ARG A 29 4.96 -5.07 -4.59
C ARG A 29 3.47 -5.31 -4.43
N GLU A 30 3.06 -6.19 -3.51
CA GLU A 30 1.64 -6.51 -3.31
C GLU A 30 0.85 -5.29 -2.82
N PHE A 31 1.41 -4.51 -1.90
CA PHE A 31 0.79 -3.25 -1.46
C PHE A 31 0.71 -2.21 -2.59
N ALA A 32 1.72 -2.11 -3.45
CA ALA A 32 1.67 -1.21 -4.60
C ALA A 32 0.58 -1.62 -5.61
N ILE A 33 0.39 -2.93 -5.84
CA ILE A 33 -0.69 -3.45 -6.68
C ILE A 33 -2.05 -3.07 -6.09
N TRP A 34 -2.22 -3.29 -4.78
CA TRP A 34 -3.45 -2.93 -4.06
C TRP A 34 -3.75 -1.44 -4.12
N ALA A 35 -2.75 -0.60 -3.79
CA ALA A 35 -2.89 0.85 -3.82
C ALA A 35 -3.28 1.33 -5.23
N LYS A 36 -2.62 0.82 -6.26
CA LYS A 36 -2.95 1.13 -7.65
C LYS A 36 -4.38 0.74 -8.00
N ALA A 37 -4.82 -0.46 -7.62
CA ALA A 37 -6.17 -0.94 -7.90
C ALA A 37 -7.23 -0.04 -7.23
N VAL A 38 -7.02 0.33 -5.96
CA VAL A 38 -7.93 1.21 -5.23
C VAL A 38 -8.00 2.60 -5.89
N VAL A 39 -6.85 3.20 -6.21
CA VAL A 39 -6.80 4.51 -6.87
C VAL A 39 -7.52 4.46 -8.22
N GLN A 40 -7.27 3.44 -9.04
CA GLN A 40 -7.94 3.30 -10.33
C GLN A 40 -9.47 3.23 -10.21
N VAL A 41 -10.00 2.56 -9.19
CA VAL A 41 -11.46 2.54 -8.95
C VAL A 41 -11.97 3.93 -8.58
N LEU A 42 -11.26 4.66 -7.71
CA LEU A 42 -11.64 6.03 -7.33
C LEU A 42 -11.64 6.97 -8.53
N GLU A 43 -10.66 6.88 -9.44
CA GLU A 43 -10.61 7.70 -10.66
C GLU A 43 -11.81 7.49 -11.58
N THR A 44 -12.41 6.30 -11.58
CA THR A 44 -13.59 6.00 -12.42
C THR A 44 -14.92 6.43 -11.79
N LEU A 45 -14.93 6.76 -10.50
CA LEU A 45 -16.16 7.10 -9.78
C LEU A 45 -16.86 8.36 -10.34
N PRO A 46 -16.16 9.45 -10.73
CA PRO A 46 -16.79 10.60 -11.38
C PRO A 46 -17.52 10.23 -12.67
N ASP A 47 -16.92 9.38 -13.50
CA ASP A 47 -17.52 8.92 -14.76
C ASP A 47 -18.78 8.08 -14.51
N ILE A 48 -18.74 7.22 -13.49
CA ILE A 48 -19.91 6.43 -13.05
C ILE A 48 -21.03 7.37 -12.60
N LEU A 49 -20.71 8.38 -11.79
CA LEU A 49 -21.69 9.35 -11.28
C LEU A 49 -22.28 10.23 -12.40
N GLU A 50 -21.47 10.64 -13.38
CA GLU A 50 -21.96 11.35 -14.57
C GLU A 50 -22.95 10.47 -15.37
N ARG A 51 -22.53 9.25 -15.72
CA ARG A 51 -23.29 8.37 -16.62
C ARG A 51 -24.51 7.74 -15.96
N ASP A 52 -24.35 7.18 -14.76
CA ASP A 52 -25.35 6.33 -14.12
C ASP A 52 -26.26 7.12 -13.16
N CYS A 53 -25.79 8.26 -12.66
CA CYS A 53 -26.56 9.13 -11.77
C CYS A 53 -26.97 10.47 -12.41
N GLY A 54 -26.49 10.77 -13.63
CA GLY A 54 -26.86 11.98 -14.36
C GLY A 54 -26.39 13.27 -13.69
N LEU A 55 -25.27 13.23 -12.96
CA LEU A 55 -24.73 14.44 -12.32
C LEU A 55 -24.41 15.51 -13.37
N GLN A 56 -24.68 16.76 -13.01
CA GLN A 56 -24.28 17.89 -13.85
C GLN A 56 -22.75 18.05 -13.86
N PRO A 57 -22.16 18.59 -14.94
CA PRO A 57 -20.71 18.73 -15.06
C PRO A 57 -20.04 19.43 -13.87
N ALA A 58 -20.66 20.48 -13.33
CA ALA A 58 -20.13 21.18 -12.16
C ALA A 58 -20.04 20.29 -10.90
N ALA A 59 -21.00 19.37 -10.71
CA ALA A 59 -20.99 18.44 -9.60
C ALA A 59 -19.95 17.33 -9.81
N VAL A 60 -19.80 16.83 -11.04
CA VAL A 60 -18.75 15.86 -11.41
C VAL A 60 -17.36 16.45 -11.16
N SER A 61 -17.10 17.68 -11.60
CA SER A 61 -15.83 18.37 -11.33
C SER A 61 -15.55 18.56 -9.84
N ARG A 62 -16.60 18.78 -9.03
CA ARG A 62 -16.43 18.87 -7.57
C ARG A 62 -16.07 17.51 -6.97
N VAL A 63 -16.67 16.42 -7.44
CA VAL A 63 -16.33 15.06 -6.99
C VAL A 63 -14.90 14.71 -7.36
N GLN A 64 -14.46 15.01 -8.59
CA GLN A 64 -13.07 14.82 -9.04
C GLN A 64 -12.08 15.50 -8.10
N SER A 65 -12.29 16.79 -7.82
CA SER A 65 -11.43 17.54 -6.89
C SER A 65 -11.39 16.93 -5.49
N ILE A 66 -12.51 16.43 -4.96
CA ILE A 66 -12.53 15.78 -3.64
C ILE A 66 -11.75 14.45 -3.69
N ILE A 67 -11.87 13.68 -4.78
CA ILE A 67 -11.13 12.43 -4.94
C ILE A 67 -9.63 12.69 -5.03
N ASP A 68 -9.21 13.71 -5.77
CA ASP A 68 -7.82 14.14 -5.84
C ASP A 68 -7.29 14.52 -4.44
N ASP A 69 -8.01 15.35 -3.70
CA ASP A 69 -7.64 15.76 -2.34
C ASP A 69 -7.53 14.55 -1.38
N LEU A 70 -8.43 13.57 -1.51
CA LEU A 70 -8.41 12.35 -0.70
C LEU A 70 -7.24 11.44 -1.08
N ARG A 71 -6.89 11.34 -2.36
CA ARG A 71 -5.73 10.57 -2.83
C ARG A 71 -4.43 11.15 -2.26
N ASP A 72 -4.29 12.46 -2.28
CA ASP A 72 -3.11 13.15 -1.75
C ASP A 72 -3.01 12.96 -0.22
N GLN A 73 -4.14 13.02 0.48
CA GLN A 73 -4.23 12.72 1.90
C GLN A 73 -3.87 11.27 2.25
N ILE A 74 -4.22 10.30 1.41
CA ILE A 74 -3.82 8.89 1.59
C ILE A 74 -2.32 8.77 1.43
N ALA A 75 -1.74 9.37 0.38
CA ALA A 75 -0.30 9.34 0.14
C ALA A 75 0.49 9.94 1.33
N LEU A 76 0.02 11.06 1.87
CA LEU A 76 0.63 11.69 3.05
C LEU A 76 0.60 10.74 4.26
N ARG A 77 -0.58 10.21 4.62
CA ARG A 77 -0.73 9.32 5.79
C ARG A 77 0.08 8.03 5.67
N VAL A 78 0.20 7.47 4.46
CA VAL A 78 1.04 6.28 4.23
C VAL A 78 2.52 6.62 4.43
N THR A 79 2.95 7.82 4.07
CA THR A 79 4.34 8.26 4.25
C THR A 79 4.63 8.52 5.72
N GLU A 80 3.72 9.19 6.43
CA GLU A 80 3.83 9.47 7.87
C GLU A 80 3.88 8.16 8.68
N ALA A 81 2.95 7.23 8.44
CA ALA A 81 2.95 5.94 9.14
C ALA A 81 4.24 5.14 8.91
N GLY A 82 4.82 5.20 7.71
CA GLY A 82 6.11 4.56 7.42
C GLY A 82 7.30 5.23 8.11
N ALA A 83 7.23 6.55 8.38
CA ALA A 83 8.28 7.26 9.10
C ALA A 83 8.25 6.95 10.60
N ASP A 84 7.05 6.87 11.19
CA ASP A 84 6.87 6.49 12.60
C ASP A 84 7.43 5.08 12.87
N ASP A 85 7.16 4.12 11.98
CA ASP A 85 7.70 2.75 12.07
C ASP A 85 9.26 2.73 12.02
N GLU A 86 9.87 3.58 11.18
CA GLU A 86 11.33 3.69 11.08
C GLU A 86 11.97 4.35 12.32
N GLU A 87 11.27 5.30 12.96
CA GLU A 87 11.71 5.97 14.19
C GLU A 87 11.58 5.06 15.41
N GLU A 88 10.55 4.22 15.51
CA GLU A 88 10.40 3.22 16.58
C GLU A 88 11.50 2.14 16.50
N LEU A 89 11.77 1.62 15.30
CA LEU A 89 12.83 0.62 15.10
C LEU A 89 14.23 1.13 15.48
N GLN A 90 14.51 2.43 15.27
CA GLN A 90 15.77 3.06 15.65
C GLN A 90 15.92 3.30 17.16
N GLN A 91 14.81 3.33 17.90
CA GLN A 91 14.81 3.47 19.36
C GLN A 91 14.94 2.13 20.09
N GLU A 92 14.64 1.02 19.41
CA GLU A 92 14.73 -0.34 19.95
C GLU A 92 16.10 -1.02 19.71
N GLU A 93 16.96 -0.48 18.84
CA GLU A 93 18.37 -0.90 18.62
C GLU A 93 19.39 -0.22 19.56
#